data_AF-A0A126NSB7-F1
#
_entry.id   AF-A0A126NSB7-F1
#
_cell.length_a   1.000
_cell.length_b   1.000
_cell.length_c   1.000
_cell.angle_alpha   90.00
_cell.angle_beta   90.00
_cell.angle_gamma   90.00
#
_symmetry.space_group_name_H-M   'P 1'
#
loop_
_entity.id
_entity.type
_entity.pdbx_description
1 polymer ?
#
loop_
_entity_poly.entity_id
_entity_poly.type
_entity_poly.pdbx_seq_one_letter_code
_entity_poly.pdbx_strand_id
1 'polypeptide(L)' 'MNMQQLLQNIVAGHTSFDPSGSSESELRAFQLIAALVLKAEELGYVTDVLLHQESDSGNDYYDTVVVGGITKRGREVAG' A
#
# COMPACT_ATOMS: atom_id res chain seq x y z
N MET A 1 -6.86 3.69 -7.28
CA MET A 1 -5.87 2.65 -7.62
C MET A 1 -6.53 1.28 -7.45
N ASN A 2 -6.30 0.33 -8.36
CA ASN A 2 -6.74 -1.07 -8.24
C ASN A 2 -5.54 -2.02 -8.08
N MET A 3 -5.80 -3.33 -7.89
CA MET A 3 -4.74 -4.33 -7.64
C MET A 3 -3.69 -4.36 -8.76
N GLN A 4 -4.11 -4.38 -10.03
CA GLN A 4 -3.18 -4.43 -11.16
C GLN A 4 -2.29 -3.18 -11.21
N GLN A 5 -2.88 -2.00 -11.03
CA GLN A 5 -2.15 -0.72 -10.96
C GLN A 5 -1.15 -0.69 -9.80
N LEU A 6 -1.56 -1.19 -8.62
CA LEU A 6 -0.67 -1.30 -7.46
C LEU A 6 0.54 -2.18 -7.79
N LEU A 7 0.32 -3.37 -8.35
CA LEU A 7 1.40 -4.28 -8.69
C LEU A 7 2.31 -3.72 -9.79
N GLN A 8 1.75 -3.02 -10.78
CA GLN A 8 2.53 -2.32 -11.81
C GLN A 8 3.43 -1.23 -11.21
N ASN A 9 2.91 -0.44 -10.26
CA ASN A 9 3.71 0.55 -9.53
C ASN A 9 4.87 -0.10 -8.79
N ILE A 10 4.62 -1.22 -8.10
CA ILE A 10 5.67 -1.95 -7.36
C ILE A 10 6.70 -2.56 -8.33
N VAL A 11 6.27 -3.10 -9.48
CA VAL A 11 7.19 -3.56 -10.54
C VAL A 11 8.08 -2.43 -11.05
N ALA A 12 7.54 -1.21 -11.16
CA ALA A 12 8.28 -0.01 -11.54
C ALA A 12 9.20 0.54 -10.43
N GLY A 13 9.19 -0.07 -9.23
CA GLY A 13 10.04 0.31 -8.11
C GLY A 13 9.37 1.24 -7.08
N HIS A 14 8.07 1.54 -7.24
CA HIS A 14 7.32 2.31 -6.24
C HIS A 14 6.87 1.38 -5.10
N THR A 15 7.68 1.30 -4.05
CA THR A 15 7.47 0.42 -2.90
C THR A 15 7.02 1.14 -1.63
N SER A 16 7.05 2.48 -1.61
CA SER A 16 6.51 3.30 -0.52
C SER A 16 5.27 4.03 -1.02
N PHE A 17 4.24 4.06 -0.18
CA PHE A 17 2.99 4.75 -0.43
C PHE A 17 2.66 5.61 0.78
N ASP A 18 2.27 6.85 0.51
CA ASP A 18 1.93 7.86 1.51
C ASP A 18 0.63 8.56 1.07
N PRO A 19 -0.16 9.15 2.00
CA PRO A 19 -1.32 9.96 1.67
C PRO A 19 -0.91 11.20 0.87
N SER A 20 -1.86 11.78 0.14
CA SER A 20 -1.59 13.03 -0.61
C SER A 20 -1.34 14.25 0.27
N GLY A 21 -1.69 14.14 1.56
CA GLY A 21 -1.53 15.19 2.56
C GLY A 21 -1.98 14.70 3.94
N SER A 22 -1.94 15.59 4.92
CA SER A 22 -2.20 15.29 6.33
C SER A 22 -3.62 15.64 6.79
N SER A 23 -4.52 16.04 5.87
CA SER A 23 -5.93 16.26 6.24
C SER A 23 -6.64 14.93 6.54
N GLU A 24 -7.63 14.94 7.44
CA GLU A 24 -8.39 13.73 7.78
C GLU A 24 -8.99 13.05 6.53
N SER A 25 -9.46 13.85 5.55
CA SER A 25 -10.00 13.32 4.29
C SER A 25 -8.96 12.58 3.46
N GLU A 26 -7.72 13.04 3.43
CA GLU A 26 -6.63 12.43 2.66
C GLU A 26 -6.11 11.17 3.37
N LEU A 27 -5.95 11.23 4.69
CA LEU A 27 -5.62 10.06 5.52
C LEU A 27 -6.69 8.97 5.38
N ARG A 28 -7.98 9.34 5.43
CA ARG A 28 -9.09 8.39 5.22
C ARG A 28 -9.05 7.78 3.83
N ALA A 29 -8.79 8.57 2.79
CA ALA A 29 -8.69 8.06 1.42
C ALA A 29 -7.51 7.08 1.27
N PHE A 30 -6.40 7.33 1.96
CA PHE A 30 -5.22 6.48 1.95
C PHE A 30 -5.45 5.10 2.58
N GLN A 31 -6.42 4.96 3.50
CA GLN A 31 -6.77 3.65 4.10
C GLN A 31 -7.17 2.62 3.03
N LEU A 32 -7.77 3.06 1.92
CA LEU A 32 -8.10 2.17 0.80
C LEU A 32 -6.86 1.62 0.10
N ILE A 33 -5.79 2.41 0.03
CA ILE A 33 -4.50 1.98 -0.52
C ILE A 33 -3.84 1.00 0.45
N ALA A 34 -3.80 1.31 1.74
CA ALA A 34 -3.25 0.42 2.76
C ALA A 34 -3.96 -0.94 2.78
N ALA A 35 -5.29 -0.94 2.74
CA ALA A 35 -6.09 -2.17 2.66
C ALA A 35 -5.81 -2.97 1.38
N LEU A 36 -5.58 -2.29 0.24
CA LEU A 36 -5.24 -2.95 -1.01
C LEU A 36 -3.86 -3.62 -0.96
N VAL A 37 -2.86 -2.96 -0.35
CA VAL A 37 -1.52 -3.53 -0.17
C VAL A 37 -1.55 -4.75 0.76
N LEU A 38 -2.25 -4.65 1.89
CA LEU A 38 -2.49 -5.79 2.78
C LEU A 38 -3.16 -6.95 2.02
N LYS A 39 -4.16 -6.64 1.18
CA LYS A 39 -4.80 -7.68 0.38
C LYS A 39 -3.84 -8.33 -0.62
N ALA A 40 -2.92 -7.57 -1.19
CA ALA A 40 -1.90 -8.10 -2.09
C ALA A 40 -0.93 -9.05 -1.35
N GLU A 41 -0.59 -8.74 -0.09
CA GLU A 41 0.22 -9.61 0.76
C GLU A 41 -0.52 -10.90 1.11
N GLU A 42 -1.79 -10.81 1.53
CA GLU A 42 -2.63 -11.99 1.79
C GLU A 42 -2.75 -12.94 0.58
N LEU A 43 -2.79 -12.37 -0.63
CA LEU A 43 -2.85 -13.14 -1.89
C LEU A 43 -1.46 -13.68 -2.33
N GLY A 44 -0.39 -13.32 -1.62
CA GLY A 44 0.98 -13.71 -1.91
C GLY A 44 1.53 -13.04 -3.17
N TYR A 45 1.05 -11.83 -3.51
CA TYR A 45 1.56 -11.04 -4.63
C TYR A 45 2.75 -10.17 -4.23
N VAL A 46 2.79 -9.72 -2.98
CA VAL A 46 3.88 -8.94 -2.39
C VAL A 46 4.34 -9.56 -1.07
N THR A 47 5.48 -9.13 -0.57
CA THR A 47 6.05 -9.58 0.71
C THR A 47 6.57 -8.40 1.52
N ASP A 48 6.70 -8.64 2.82
CA ASP A 48 7.35 -7.74 3.77
C ASP A 48 6.65 -6.37 3.81
N VAL A 49 5.31 -6.39 3.97
CA VAL A 49 4.53 -5.16 4.11
C VAL A 49 4.72 -4.59 5.52
N LEU A 50 5.14 -3.32 5.57
CA LEU A 50 5.24 -2.54 6.79
C LEU A 50 4.22 -1.42 6.74
N LEU A 51 3.50 -1.25 7.85
CA LEU A 51 2.49 -0.21 8.02
C LEU A 51 2.93 0.70 9.16
N HIS A 52 2.78 2.01 8.94
CA HIS A 52 2.89 3.01 9.98
C HIS A 52 1.51 3.60 10.26
N GLN A 53 1.19 3.74 11.55
CA GLN A 53 -0.02 4.43 12.01
C GLN A 53 0.34 5.87 12.34
N GLU A 54 -0.51 6.79 11.93
CA GLU A 54 -0.40 8.19 12.28
C GLU A 54 -0.50 8.36 13.81
N SER A 55 0.21 9.35 14.36
CA SER A 55 0.29 9.55 15.81
C SER A 55 -0.22 10.90 16.30
N ASP A 56 -0.65 11.77 15.39
CA ASP A 56 -0.95 13.17 15.64
C ASP A 56 -2.43 13.44 15.91
N SER A 57 -3.33 12.74 15.22
CA SER A 57 -4.78 13.00 15.31
C SER A 57 -5.52 12.12 16.31
N GLY A 58 -4.86 11.07 16.82
CA GLY A 58 -5.45 10.10 17.75
C GLY A 58 -6.40 9.13 17.06
N ASN A 59 -6.29 9.00 15.73
CA ASN A 59 -7.08 8.11 14.90
C ASN A 59 -6.27 6.83 14.64
N ASP A 60 -6.92 5.71 14.37
CA ASP A 60 -6.23 4.46 13.99
C ASP A 60 -5.87 4.42 12.49
N TYR A 61 -5.53 5.56 11.90
CA TYR A 61 -5.28 5.67 10.46
C TYR A 61 -3.82 5.34 10.13
N TYR A 62 -3.62 4.58 9.05
CA TYR A 62 -2.30 4.46 8.45
C TYR A 62 -1.92 5.73 7.70
N ASP A 63 -0.65 6.12 7.74
CA ASP A 63 -0.09 7.25 6.99
C ASP A 63 1.12 6.84 6.14
N THR A 64 1.66 5.64 6.30
CA THR A 64 2.67 5.09 5.40
C THR A 64 2.51 3.59 5.23
N VAL A 65 2.68 3.12 4.00
CA VAL A 65 2.81 1.69 3.69
C VAL A 65 4.07 1.45 2.87
N VAL A 66 4.93 0.53 3.32
CA VAL A 66 6.13 0.11 2.60
C VAL A 66 6.02 -1.36 2.23
N VAL A 67 6.43 -1.70 1.02
CA VAL A 67 6.46 -3.07 0.49
C VAL A 67 7.90 -3.49 0.24
N GLY A 68 8.37 -4.56 0.88
CA GLY A 68 9.74 -5.03 0.67
C GLY A 68 9.98 -5.68 -0.70
N GLY A 69 8.97 -6.34 -1.27
CA GLY A 69 9.13 -6.96 -2.58
C GLY A 69 7.84 -7.44 -3.26
N ILE A 70 7.96 -7.73 -4.56
CA ILE A 70 6.92 -8.38 -5.36
C ILE A 70 7.31 -9.81 -5.69
N THR A 71 6.36 -10.75 -5.51
CA THR A 71 6.58 -12.17 -5.78
C THR A 71 6.52 -12.46 -7.28
N LYS A 72 6.97 -13.65 -7.69
CA LYS A 72 6.78 -14.12 -9.07
C LYS A 72 5.30 -14.07 -9.50
N ARG A 73 4.40 -14.53 -8.63
CA ARG A 73 2.95 -14.51 -8.86
C ARG A 73 2.42 -13.08 -9.00
N GLY A 74 2.90 -12.15 -8.17
CA GLY A 74 2.55 -10.74 -8.28
C GLY A 74 2.96 -10.14 -9.62
N ARG A 75 4.15 -10.49 -10.12
CA ARG A 75 4.62 -10.04 -11.44
C ARG A 75 3.78 -10.58 -12.60
N GLU A 76 3.34 -11.84 -12.52
CA GLU A 76 2.45 -12.45 -13.51
C GLU A 76 1.08 -11.77 -13.57
N VAL A 77 0.57 -11.27 -12.44
CA VAL A 77 -0.70 -10.53 -12.37
C VAL A 77 -0.54 -9.06 -12.79
N ALA A 78 0.67 -8.50 -12.64
CA ALA A 78 0.97 -7.11 -13.02
C ALA A 78 1.02 -6.90 -14.54
N GLY A 79 1.53 -7.90 -15.27
CA GLY A 79 1.69 -7.91 -16.73
C GLY A 79 0.41 -8.28 -17.46
#